data_AF-A0AAD2STT7-F1
#
_entry.id   AF-A0AAD2STT7-F1
#
_cell.length_a   1.000
_cell.length_b   1.000
_cell.length_c   1.000
_cell.angle_alpha   90.00
_cell.angle_beta   90.00
_cell.angle_gamma   90.00
#
_symmetry.space_group_name_H-M   'P 1'
#
loop_
_entity.id
_entity.type
_entity.pdbx_description
1 polymer ?
#
loop_
_entity_poly.entity_id
_entity_poly.type
_entity_poly.pdbx_seq_one_letter_code
_entity_poly.pdbx_strand_id
1 'polypeptide(L)'
;MKRFAVQFEGITYGFIEEGRFQDRRWELVYPIVDGKVSMDITKIVPKKDSGDDDGFAVTKQIETIAFDLDIDNRKMTRSDGTVFKLVEIEG
;
A
#
# COMPACT_ATOMS: atom_id res chain seq x y z
N MET A 1 -8.12 4.33 21.93
CA MET A 1 -8.65 3.34 20.95
C MET A 1 -7.44 2.55 20.41
N LYS A 2 -7.56 1.34 19.84
CA LYS A 2 -6.36 0.61 19.39
C LYS A 2 -5.94 1.08 18.00
N ARG A 3 -4.76 1.69 17.90
CA ARG A 3 -4.12 2.11 16.66
C ARG A 3 -2.81 1.36 16.47
N PHE A 4 -2.53 0.95 15.24
CA PHE A 4 -1.28 0.28 14.87
C PHE A 4 -0.52 1.10 13.83
N ALA A 5 0.77 1.31 14.03
CA ALA A 5 1.68 1.74 12.97
C ALA A 5 2.11 0.52 12.14
N VAL A 6 1.96 0.62 10.82
CA VAL A 6 2.45 -0.38 9.86
C VAL A 6 3.89 -0.03 9.50
N GLN A 7 4.84 -0.87 9.90
CA GLN A 7 6.27 -0.63 9.75
C GLN A 7 6.94 -1.66 8.85
N PHE A 8 7.83 -1.19 7.98
CA PHE A 8 8.78 -2.04 7.25
C PHE A 8 10.19 -1.49 7.47
N GLU A 9 11.09 -2.33 7.96
CA GLU A 9 12.48 -1.95 8.28
C GLU A 9 12.61 -0.68 9.16
N GLY A 10 11.68 -0.50 10.12
CA GLY A 10 11.67 0.66 11.03
C GLY A 10 11.05 1.94 10.44
N ILE A 11 10.63 1.92 9.18
CA ILE A 11 9.92 3.04 8.54
C ILE A 11 8.42 2.81 8.67
N THR A 12 7.69 3.80 9.19
CA THR A 12 6.22 3.77 9.23
C THR A 12 5.65 4.13 7.85
N TYR A 13 4.90 3.19 7.26
CA TYR A 13 4.21 3.31 5.98
C TYR A 13 2.78 3.81 6.11
N GLY A 14 2.14 3.52 7.23
CA GLY A 14 0.74 3.86 7.42
C GLY A 14 0.25 3.47 8.80
N PHE A 15 -1.05 3.64 9.01
CA PHE A 15 -1.70 3.36 10.28
C PHE A 15 -2.94 2.51 10.06
N ILE A 16 -3.21 1.61 10.99
CA ILE A 16 -4.46 0.85 11.06
C ILE A 16 -5.24 1.31 12.28
N GLU A 17 -6.47 1.73 12.04
CA GLU A 17 -7.40 2.19 13.07
C GLU A 17 -8.84 1.94 12.57
N GLU A 18 -9.71 1.43 13.45
CA GLU A 18 -11.14 1.23 13.18
C GLU A 18 -11.47 0.53 11.85
N GLY A 19 -10.74 -0.54 11.50
CA GLY A 19 -10.98 -1.29 10.27
C GLY A 19 -10.60 -0.52 8.99
N ARG A 20 -9.71 0.47 9.10
CA ARG A 20 -9.15 1.21 7.98
C ARG A 20 -7.64 1.18 8.02
N PHE A 21 -7.03 1.17 6.84
CA PHE A 21 -5.61 1.43 6.64
C PHE A 21 -5.44 2.82 6.03
N GLN A 22 -4.69 3.69 6.69
CA GLN A 22 -4.31 5.01 6.18
C GLN A 22 -2.86 4.99 5.72
N ASP A 23 -2.64 5.21 4.44
CA ASP A 23 -1.29 5.42 3.89
C ASP A 23 -0.72 6.75 4.41
N ARG A 24 0.52 6.70 4.92
CA ARG A 24 1.17 7.89 5.50
C ARG A 24 1.60 8.90 4.44
N ARG A 25 2.01 8.44 3.26
CA ARG A 25 2.64 9.29 2.24
C ARG A 25 1.61 10.12 1.49
N TRP A 26 0.45 9.52 1.21
CA TRP A 26 -0.60 10.11 0.39
C TRP A 26 -1.87 10.44 1.17
N GLU A 27 -1.91 10.10 2.46
CA GLU A 27 -3.08 10.26 3.35
C GLU A 27 -4.34 9.56 2.84
N LEU A 28 -4.18 8.59 1.94
CA LEU A 28 -5.27 7.81 1.38
C LEU A 28 -5.74 6.78 2.39
N VAL A 29 -7.07 6.64 2.53
CA VAL A 29 -7.71 5.75 3.49
C VAL A 29 -8.39 4.61 2.73
N TYR A 30 -8.06 3.39 3.11
CA TYR A 30 -8.55 2.17 2.50
C TYR A 30 -9.30 1.33 3.54
N PRO A 31 -10.48 0.79 3.19
CA PRO A 31 -11.20 -0.10 4.09
C PRO A 31 -10.47 -1.44 4.24
N ILE A 32 -10.53 -2.01 5.43
CA ILE A 32 -10.15 -3.39 5.71
C ILE A 32 -11.43 -4.24 5.66
N VAL A 33 -11.50 -5.17 4.71
CA VAL A 33 -12.64 -6.09 4.54
C VAL A 33 -12.12 -7.51 4.64
N ASP A 34 -12.68 -8.30 5.56
CA ASP A 34 -12.26 -9.69 5.82
C ASP A 34 -10.75 -9.84 6.02
N GLY A 35 -10.14 -8.89 6.74
CA GLY A 35 -8.70 -8.87 6.99
C GLY A 35 -7.86 -8.52 5.75
N LYS A 36 -8.44 -7.96 4.69
CA LYS A 36 -7.71 -7.56 3.48
C LYS A 36 -7.80 -6.07 3.22
N VAL A 37 -6.73 -5.51 2.67
CA VAL A 37 -6.67 -4.15 2.14
C VAL A 37 -6.31 -4.21 0.66
N SER A 38 -6.97 -3.42 -0.17
CA SER A 38 -6.60 -3.26 -1.58
C SER A 38 -6.37 -1.79 -1.89
N MET A 39 -5.25 -1.51 -2.53
CA MET A 39 -4.80 -0.15 -2.86
C MET A 39 -4.51 -0.06 -4.35
N ASP A 40 -5.11 0.90 -5.02
CA ASP A 40 -4.80 1.18 -6.42
C ASP A 40 -3.63 2.16 -6.51
N ILE A 41 -2.54 1.72 -7.14
CA ILE A 41 -1.37 2.55 -7.37
C ILE A 41 -1.30 2.92 -8.84
N THR A 42 -1.21 4.22 -9.12
CA THR A 42 -0.98 4.71 -10.48
C THR A 42 0.52 4.71 -10.76
N LYS A 43 0.93 3.88 -11.71
CA LYS A 43 2.30 3.80 -12.24
C LYS A 43 2.37 4.56 -13.56
N ILE A 44 3.38 5.40 -13.70
CA ILE A 44 3.68 6.12 -14.94
C ILE A 44 4.75 5.31 -15.66
N VAL A 45 4.40 4.72 -16.80
CA VAL A 45 5.34 3.92 -17.62
C VAL A 45 5.64 4.71 -18.89
N PRO A 46 6.89 5.19 -19.08
CA PRO A 46 7.31 5.73 -20.36
C PRO A 46 7.48 4.56 -21.34
N LYS A 47 6.74 4.59 -22.44
CA LYS A 47 6.99 3.74 -23.60
C LYS A 47 7.70 4.56 -24.66
N LYS A 48 8.83 4.04 -25.15
CA LYS A 48 9.48 4.59 -26.34
C LYS A 48 8.49 4.41 -27.50
N ASP A 49 8.21 5.46 -28.25
CA ASP A 49 7.43 5.30 -29.46
C ASP A 49 8.17 4.36 -30.41
N SER A 50 7.42 3.50 -31.09
CA SER A 50 7.99 2.51 -32.03
C SER A 50 7.93 2.99 -33.49
N GLY A 51 7.59 4.25 -33.71
CA GLY A 51 7.72 4.94 -35.00
C GLY A 51 9.00 5.78 -35.05
N ASP A 52 9.40 6.20 -36.25
CA ASP A 52 10.62 6.98 -36.55
C ASP A 52 10.72 8.38 -35.89
N ASP A 53 9.83 8.71 -34.95
CA ASP A 53 9.88 9.94 -34.15
C ASP A 53 10.54 9.67 -32.78
N ASP A 54 11.46 10.54 -32.38
CA ASP A 54 12.12 10.56 -31.05
C ASP A 54 11.15 10.97 -29.91
N GLY A 55 9.98 10.33 -29.86
CA GLY A 55 8.93 10.55 -28.88
C GLY A 55 8.94 9.53 -27.74
N PHE A 56 8.60 9.99 -26.52
CA PHE A 56 8.22 9.12 -25.42
C PHE A 56 6.71 9.25 -25.18
N ALA A 57 5.98 8.15 -25.33
CA ALA A 57 4.58 8.07 -24.95
C ALA A 57 4.47 7.72 -23.46
N VAL A 58 3.78 8.55 -22.67
CA VAL A 58 3.55 8.28 -21.25
C VAL A 58 2.22 7.55 -21.09
N THR A 59 2.27 6.28 -20.65
CA THR A 59 1.06 5.52 -20.34
C THR A 59 0.84 5.48 -18.82
N LYS A 60 -0.38 5.81 -18.37
CA LYS A 60 -0.81 5.57 -16.98
C LYS A 60 -1.31 4.14 -16.86
N GLN A 61 -0.73 3.38 -15.94
CA GLN A 61 -1.18 2.03 -15.60
C GLN A 61 -1.64 2.03 -14.15
N ILE A 62 -2.84 1.51 -13.88
CA ILE A 62 -3.33 1.29 -12.52
C ILE A 62 -3.00 -0.16 -12.17
N GLU A 63 -2.25 -0.34 -11.09
CA GLU A 63 -1.94 -1.65 -10.51
C GLU A 63 -2.58 -1.71 -9.11
N THR A 64 -3.43 -2.72 -8.87
CA THR A 64 -4.01 -2.96 -7.55
C THR A 64 -3.05 -3.80 -6.72
N ILE A 65 -2.63 -3.28 -5.57
CA ILE A 65 -1.84 -4.00 -4.58
C ILE A 65 -2.76 -4.46 -3.47
N ALA A 66 -2.76 -5.77 -3.20
CA ALA A 66 -3.48 -6.36 -2.08
C ALA A 66 -2.54 -6.62 -0.90
N PHE A 67 -3.10 -6.53 0.31
CA PHE A 67 -2.47 -6.88 1.57
C PHE A 67 -3.40 -7.76 2.41
N ASP A 68 -2.84 -8.76 3.06
CA ASP A 68 -3.50 -9.58 4.08
C ASP A 68 -3.06 -9.12 5.48
N LEU A 69 -4.03 -8.98 6.39
CA LEU A 69 -3.85 -8.47 7.73
C LEU A 69 -4.05 -9.58 8.76
N ASP A 70 -3.04 -9.77 9.60
CA ASP A 70 -3.05 -10.70 10.71
C ASP A 70 -2.76 -9.91 12.00
N ILE A 71 -3.83 -9.40 12.63
CA ILE A 71 -3.74 -8.60 13.85
C ILE A 71 -3.18 -9.42 15.00
N ASP A 72 -3.57 -10.69 15.11
CA ASP A 72 -3.16 -11.58 16.20
C ASP A 72 -1.64 -11.81 16.19
N ASN A 73 -1.06 -11.99 15.00
CA ASN A 73 0.39 -12.11 14.83
C ASN A 73 1.11 -10.77 14.58
N ARG A 74 0.39 -9.64 14.65
CA ARG A 74 0.89 -8.28 14.44
C ARG A 74 1.62 -8.12 13.11
N LYS A 75 1.05 -8.63 12.03
CA LYS A 75 1.62 -8.61 10.67
C LYS A 75 0.63 -8.13 9.63
N MET A 76 1.17 -7.49 8.60
CA MET A 76 0.47 -7.20 7.36
C MET A 76 1.37 -7.65 6.21
N THR A 77 0.85 -8.45 5.28
CA THR A 77 1.64 -9.07 4.22
C THR A 77 1.13 -8.55 2.89
N ARG A 78 2.00 -7.95 2.08
CA ARG A 78 1.67 -7.58 0.71
C ARG A 78 1.61 -8.83 -0.16
N SER A 79 0.79 -8.79 -1.20
CA SER A 79 0.60 -9.85 -2.20
C SER A 79 1.89 -10.40 -2.85
N ASP A 80 3.00 -9.66 -2.81
CA ASP A 80 4.31 -10.11 -3.30
C ASP A 80 5.19 -10.78 -2.23
N GLY A 81 4.65 -11.02 -1.03
CA GLY A 81 5.34 -11.65 0.10
C GLY A 81 6.03 -10.68 1.05
N THR A 82 6.01 -9.37 0.78
CA THR A 82 6.62 -8.38 1.68
C THR A 82 5.85 -8.32 3.01
N VAL A 83 6.54 -8.50 4.14
CA VAL A 83 5.92 -8.50 5.48
C VAL A 83 6.21 -7.19 6.23
N PHE A 84 5.13 -6.56 6.68
CA PHE A 84 5.12 -5.37 7.52
C PHE A 84 4.77 -5.77 8.96
N LYS A 85 5.42 -5.12 9.93
CA LYS A 85 5.15 -5.28 11.36
C LYS A 85 4.06 -4.29 11.79
N LEU A 86 3.13 -4.76 12.62
CA LEU A 86 2.16 -3.90 13.30
C LEU A 86 2.68 -3.55 14.69
N VAL A 87 2.86 -2.26 14.94
CA VAL A 87 3.31 -1.74 16.23
C VAL A 87 2.15 -0.96 16.85
N GLU A 88 1.65 -1.44 17.98
CA GLU A 88 0.60 -0.75 18.74
C GLU A 88 1.12 0.61 19.24
N ILE A 89 0.32 1.65 19.04
CA ILE A 89 0.60 3.02 19.47
C ILE A 89 -0.60 3.59 20.22
N GLU A 90 -0.36 4.53 21.12
CA GLU A 90 -1.44 5.26 21.78
C GLU A 90 -2.18 6.12 20.74
N GLY A 91 -3.52 5.99 20.73
CA GLY A 91 -4.43 6.71 19.84
C GLY A 91 -5.48 7.47 20.63
#